data_AF-A0A660Y7I4-F1
#
_entry.id   AF-A0A660Y7I4-F1
#
_cell.length_a   1.000
_cell.length_b   1.000
_cell.length_c   1.000
_cell.angle_alpha   90.00
_cell.angle_beta   90.00
_cell.angle_gamma   90.00
#
_symmetry.space_group_name_H-M   'P 1'
#
loop_
_entity.id
_entity.type
_entity.pdbx_description
1 polymer ?
#
loop_
_entity_poly.entity_id
_entity_poly.type
_entity_poly.pdbx_seq_one_letter_code
_entity_poly.pdbx_strand_id
1 'polypeptide(L)' 'MSCFYVQPQDVTKDRVILRGEEAHHCLRVRRHKKGDLIEAVDGAGTGYQVRIERVEAEELAGGIVGVRPEWGEPKTK' A
#
# COMPACT_ATOMS: atom_id res chain seq x y z
N MET A 1 -4.44 -6.65 11.07
CA MET A 1 -4.50 -5.80 9.86
C MET A 1 -3.10 -5.70 9.31
N SER A 2 -2.85 -6.03 8.03
CA SER A 2 -1.53 -5.87 7.42
C SER A 2 -1.51 -4.55 6.68
N CYS A 3 -1.09 -3.50 7.38
CA CYS A 3 -0.65 -2.27 6.72
C CYS A 3 0.74 -2.53 6.14
N PHE A 4 0.91 -2.20 4.86
CA PHE A 4 2.21 -2.27 4.19
C PHE A 4 2.92 -0.95 4.38
N TYR A 5 4.21 -1.00 4.68
CA TYR A 5 4.99 0.22 4.69
C TYR A 5 5.33 0.55 3.23
N VAL A 6 5.16 1.81 2.85
CA VAL A 6 5.58 2.28 1.53
C VAL A 6 6.43 3.51 1.74
N GLN A 7 7.50 3.63 0.95
CA GLN A 7 8.31 4.84 0.98
C GLN A 7 7.59 5.95 0.22
N PRO A 8 7.57 7.20 0.72
CA PRO A 8 6.99 8.33 0.00
C PRO A 8 7.64 8.58 -1.36
N GLN A 9 8.86 8.06 -1.55
CA GLN A 9 9.62 8.09 -2.79
C GLN A 9 9.00 7.22 -3.88
N ASP A 10 8.37 6.11 -3.49
CA ASP A 10 7.69 5.15 -4.37
C ASP A 10 6.16 5.36 -4.37
N VAL A 11 5.66 6.27 -3.53
CA VAL A 11 4.29 6.80 -3.60
C VAL A 11 4.26 7.99 -4.55
N THR A 12 3.60 7.82 -5.68
CA THR A 12 3.22 8.91 -6.59
C THR A 12 1.83 9.42 -6.23
N LYS A 13 1.44 10.58 -6.80
CA LYS A 13 0.16 11.28 -6.55
C LYS A 13 -1.10 10.39 -6.62
N ASP A 14 -1.10 9.37 -7.50
CA ASP A 14 -2.24 8.47 -7.72
C ASP A 14 -1.84 7.00 -7.78
N ARG A 15 -0.57 6.67 -7.56
CA ARG A 15 -0.04 5.30 -7.70
C ARG A 15 1.02 5.01 -6.67
N VAL A 16 1.02 3.79 -6.18
CA VAL A 16 2.01 3.24 -5.28
C VAL A 16 2.73 2.11 -5.99
N ILE A 17 4.05 2.14 -5.94
CA ILE A 17 4.89 1.04 -6.41
C ILE A 17 5.53 0.39 -5.19
N LEU A 18 5.20 -0.86 -4.90
CA LEU A 18 5.95 -1.67 -3.94
C LEU A 18 7.02 -2.44 -4.71
N ARG A 19 8.29 -2.21 -4.35
CA ARG A 19 9.46 -2.88 -4.92
C ARG A 19 10.21 -3.62 -3.81
N GLY A 20 10.83 -4.75 -4.14
CA GLY A 20 11.76 -5.45 -3.23
C GLY A 20 11.13 -6.54 -2.35
N GLU A 21 11.72 -6.77 -1.18
CA GLU A 21 11.38 -7.89 -0.29
C GLU A 21 9.90 -7.90 0.17
N GLU A 22 9.26 -6.73 0.27
CA GLU A 22 7.84 -6.63 0.63
C GLU A 22 6.90 -7.10 -0.50
N ALA A 23 7.24 -6.84 -1.77
CA ALA A 23 6.47 -7.37 -2.91
C ALA A 23 6.55 -8.91 -2.92
N HIS A 24 7.74 -9.45 -2.69
CA HIS A 24 7.96 -10.89 -2.61
C HIS A 24 7.23 -11.52 -1.41
N HIS A 25 7.18 -10.84 -0.25
CA HIS A 25 6.38 -11.27 0.89
C HIS A 25 4.88 -11.22 0.59
N CYS A 26 4.40 -10.18 -0.08
CA CYS A 26 3.00 -9.99 -0.46
C CYS A 26 2.50 -11.05 -1.46
N LEU A 27 3.33 -11.37 -2.46
CA LEU A 27 3.08 -12.42 -3.45
C LEU A 27 3.12 -13.83 -2.84
N ARG A 28 4.17 -14.12 -2.06
CA ARG A 28 4.45 -15.46 -1.54
C ARG A 28 3.57 -15.84 -0.36
N VAL A 29 3.23 -14.89 0.52
CA VAL A 29 2.47 -15.15 1.75
C VAL A 29 0.97 -14.90 1.55
N ARG A 30 0.59 -13.86 0.80
CA ARG A 30 -0.83 -13.47 0.71
C ARG A 30 -1.53 -13.82 -0.60
N ARG A 31 -0.82 -14.28 -1.64
CA ARG A 31 -1.39 -14.61 -2.97
C ARG A 31 -2.32 -13.52 -3.51
N HIS A 32 -2.01 -12.25 -3.22
CA HIS A 32 -2.83 -11.14 -3.66
C HIS A 32 -2.88 -11.13 -5.19
N LYS A 33 -4.08 -10.92 -5.73
CA LYS A 33 -4.33 -10.88 -7.16
C LYS A 33 -4.53 -9.43 -7.59
N LYS A 34 -4.34 -9.17 -8.89
CA LYS A 34 -4.79 -7.92 -9.49
C LYS A 34 -6.26 -7.65 -9.11
N GLY A 35 -6.55 -6.43 -8.70
CA GLY A 35 -7.87 -5.97 -8.27
C GLY A 35 -8.11 -5.97 -6.76
N ASP A 36 -7.21 -6.57 -5.97
CA ASP A 36 -7.30 -6.56 -4.51
C ASP A 36 -6.96 -5.18 -3.93
N LEU A 37 -7.45 -4.91 -2.73
CA LEU A 37 -7.23 -3.64 -2.03
C LEU A 37 -6.28 -3.87 -0.87
N ILE A 38 -5.20 -3.11 -0.85
CA ILE A 38 -4.21 -3.11 0.23
C ILE A 38 -4.18 -1.75 0.92
N GLU A 39 -3.82 -1.75 2.20
CA GLU A 39 -3.60 -0.53 2.97
C GLU A 39 -2.10 -0.31 3.09
N ALA A 40 -1.63 0.82 2.59
CA ALA A 40 -0.24 1.25 2.67
C ALA A 40 -0.13 2.44 3.64
N VAL A 41 0.95 2.54 4.40
CA VAL A 41 1.21 3.65 5.32
C VAL A 41 2.58 4.25 4.99
N ASP A 42 2.65 5.57 4.99
CA ASP A 42 3.86 6.33 4.62
C ASP A 42 4.78 6.60 5.84
N GLY A 43 4.43 6.07 7.02
CA GLY A 43 5.11 6.38 8.29
C GLY A 43 4.77 7.76 8.85
N ALA A 44 4.31 8.70 8.03
CA ALA A 44 3.85 10.03 8.43
C ALA A 44 2.46 10.05 9.12
N GLY A 45 1.88 8.89 9.43
CA GLY A 45 0.54 8.78 10.03
C GLY A 45 -0.62 8.83 9.03
N THR A 46 -0.32 8.90 7.73
CA THR A 46 -1.32 8.81 6.66
C THR A 46 -1.36 7.38 6.11
N GLY A 47 -2.56 6.80 6.10
CA GLY A 47 -2.87 5.55 5.41
C GLY A 47 -3.36 5.82 4.00
N TYR A 48 -3.04 4.93 3.07
CA TYR A 48 -3.38 4.99 1.66
C TYR A 48 -4.03 3.67 1.29
N GLN A 49 -5.23 3.74 0.74
CA GLN A 49 -5.91 2.60 0.18
C GLN A 49 -5.46 2.47 -1.27
N VAL A 50 -4.71 1.40 -1.56
CA VAL A 50 -4.13 1.15 -2.87
C VAL A 50 -4.83 -0.06 -3.46
N ARG A 51 -5.31 0.06 -4.69
CA ARG A 51 -5.83 -1.04 -5.46
C ARG A 51 -4.74 -1.59 -6.34
N ILE A 52 -4.44 -2.87 -6.20
CA ILE A 52 -3.47 -3.56 -7.04
C ILE A 52 -3.96 -3.54 -8.49
N GLU A 53 -3.24 -2.84 -9.37
CA GLU A 53 -3.55 -2.82 -10.80
C GLU A 53 -2.66 -3.82 -11.56
N ARG A 54 -1.41 -3.95 -11.14
CA ARG A 54 -0.43 -4.90 -11.66
C ARG A 54 0.34 -5.59 -10.54
N VAL A 55 0.57 -6.87 -10.76
CA VAL A 55 1.41 -7.71 -9.92
C VAL A 55 2.43 -8.36 -10.86
N GLU A 56 3.69 -7.99 -10.70
CA GLU A 56 4.83 -8.61 -11.37
C GLU A 56 5.54 -9.54 -10.37
N ALA A 57 6.49 -10.35 -10.83
CA ALA A 57 7.17 -11.32 -9.96
C ALA A 57 7.99 -10.65 -8.82
N GLU A 58 8.48 -9.43 -9.04
CA GLU A 58 9.37 -8.70 -8.11
C GLU A 58 8.86 -7.28 -7.78
N GLU A 59 7.77 -6.85 -8.40
CA GLU A 59 7.20 -5.50 -8.26
C GLU A 59 5.68 -5.55 -8.22
N LEU A 60 5.07 -4.68 -7.42
CA LEU A 60 3.62 -4.51 -7.38
C LEU A 60 3.30 -3.04 -7.63
N ALA A 61 2.44 -2.78 -8.60
CA ALA A 61 1.96 -1.44 -8.88
C ALA A 61 0.46 -1.38 -8.62
N GLY A 62 0.04 -0.41 -7.81
CA GLY A 62 -1.35 -0.16 -7.51
C GLY A 62 -1.72 1.31 -7.60
N GLY A 63 -2.97 1.58 -7.97
CA GLY A 63 -3.54 2.92 -7.96
C GLY A 63 -4.04 3.27 -6.56
N ILE A 64 -3.74 4.46 -6.06
CA ILE A 64 -4.31 4.97 -4.82
C ILE A 64 -5.78 5.28 -5.10
N VAL A 65 -6.68 4.54 -4.45
CA VAL A 65 -8.13 4.72 -4.59
C VAL A 65 -8.73 5.53 -3.44
N GLY A 66 -7.96 5.73 -2.36
CA GLY A 66 -8.39 6.54 -1.23
C GLY A 66 -7.22 6.86 -0.31
N VAL A 67 -7.29 7.99 0.38
CA VAL A 67 -6.30 8.41 1.38
C VAL A 67 -7.02 8.62 2.71
N ARG A 68 -6.45 8.06 3.77
CA ARG A 68 -6.90 8.15 5.16
C ARG A 68 -5.81 8.83 6.00
N PRO A 69 -5.82 10.17 6.08
CA PRO A 69 -4.87 10.91 6.92
C PRO A 69 -5.05 10.66 8.43
N GLU A 70 -6.13 10.02 8.87
CA GLU A 70 -6.47 9.79 10.28
C GLU A 70 -6.03 8.40 10.79
N TRP A 71 -4.95 7.80 10.24
CA TRP A 71 -4.53 6.44 10.66
C TRP A 71 -3.92 6.39 12.07
N GLY A 72 -3.52 7.54 12.63
CA GLY A 72 -2.72 7.61 13.86
C GLY A 72 -3.41 8.11 15.14
N GLU A 73 -4.58 8.76 15.08
CA GLU A 73 -5.08 9.47 16.27
C GLU A 73 -6.60 9.26 16.48
N PRO A 74 -7.02 8.69 17.62
CA PRO A 74 -8.42 8.79 18.01
C PRO A 74 -8.74 10.26 18.27
N LYS A 75 -9.72 10.80 17.54
CA LYS A 75 -10.47 11.99 17.96
C LYS A 75 -11.14 11.67 19.30
N THR A 76 -10.46 11.92 20.41
CA THR A 76 -11.13 12.04 21.69
C THR A 76 -11.34 13.52 21.96
N LYS A 77 -12.62 13.90 21.81
CA LYS A 77 -13.22 15.15 22.26
C LYS A 77 -12.94 15.45 23.73
#